data_AF-A0A5B8YHL0-F1
#
_entry.id   AF-A0A5B8YHL0-F1
#
_cell.length_a   1.000
_cell.length_b   1.000
_cell.length_c   1.000
_cell.angle_alpha   90.00
_cell.angle_beta   90.00
_cell.angle_gamma   90.00
#
_symmetry.space_group_name_H-M   'P 1'
#
loop_
_entity.id
_entity.type
_entity.pdbx_description
1 polymer ?
#
loop_
_entity_poly.entity_id
_entity_poly.type
_entity_poly.pdbx_seq_one_letter_code
_entity_poly.pdbx_strand_id
1 'polypeptide(L)'
;MAKYKLDETDHQILDMLIENTRTPFTDIAKKLNISAGTVHVRVKKMEEAQIILGSSLTLNYEKLGYAFIAYVGIFLKNTSQTKFVLERINDIPFVTVAHVTTGKFNVFCKIRARDTQHAKEIIFQLDDIEGVYRTETMISLEESLNDKKRLMHSIFKSLQ
;
A
#
# COMPACT_ATOMS: atom_id res chain seq x y z
N MET A 1 20.13 13.35 -6.80
CA MET A 1 20.24 12.16 -5.93
C MET A 1 20.70 10.99 -6.79
N ALA A 2 21.74 10.27 -6.37
CA ALA A 2 22.27 9.17 -7.16
C ALA A 2 21.21 8.07 -7.31
N LYS A 3 20.92 7.67 -8.56
CA LYS A 3 20.00 6.57 -8.87
C LYS A 3 20.65 5.27 -8.38
N TYR A 4 20.22 4.77 -7.22
CA TYR A 4 20.64 3.44 -6.77
C TYR A 4 20.18 2.43 -7.83
N LYS A 5 21.15 1.77 -8.48
CA LYS A 5 20.86 0.74 -9.48
C LYS A 5 20.86 -0.60 -8.74
N LEU A 6 19.68 -1.19 -8.61
CA LEU A 6 19.52 -2.54 -8.07
C LEU A 6 20.30 -3.53 -8.94
N ASP A 7 21.04 -4.42 -8.29
CA ASP A 7 21.68 -5.58 -8.94
C ASP A 7 20.99 -6.90 -8.54
N GLU A 8 21.48 -8.01 -9.09
CA GLU A 8 20.95 -9.34 -8.83
C GLU A 8 21.02 -9.73 -7.34
N THR A 9 22.06 -9.30 -6.62
CA THR A 9 22.16 -9.60 -5.18
C THR A 9 21.09 -8.84 -4.41
N ASP A 10 20.86 -7.58 -4.74
CA ASP A 10 19.79 -6.79 -4.13
C ASP A 10 18.41 -7.40 -4.39
N HIS A 11 18.16 -7.87 -5.62
CA HIS A 11 16.93 -8.59 -5.97
C HIS A 11 16.73 -9.81 -5.07
N GLN A 12 17.73 -10.68 -4.95
CA GLN A 12 17.65 -11.89 -4.13
C GLN A 12 17.45 -11.58 -2.65
N ILE A 13 18.07 -10.50 -2.14
CA ILE A 13 17.83 -10.02 -0.77
C ILE A 13 16.37 -9.59 -0.62
N LEU A 14 15.84 -8.78 -1.55
CA LEU A 14 14.47 -8.31 -1.52
C LEU A 14 13.45 -9.45 -1.61
N ASP A 15 13.67 -10.44 -2.48
CA ASP A 15 12.84 -11.64 -2.59
C ASP A 15 12.70 -12.36 -1.25
N MET A 16 13.82 -12.58 -0.56
CA MET A 16 13.83 -13.24 0.75
C MET A 16 13.11 -12.43 1.83
N LEU A 17 13.31 -11.12 1.84
CA LEU A 17 12.69 -10.23 2.83
C LEU A 17 11.19 -10.03 2.58
N ILE A 18 10.76 -10.04 1.31
CA ILE A 18 9.34 -9.96 0.94
C ILE A 18 8.61 -11.26 1.27
N GLU A 19 9.31 -12.39 1.17
CA GLU A 19 8.76 -13.67 1.61
C GLU A 19 8.63 -13.72 3.13
N ASN A 20 9.66 -13.29 3.85
CA ASN A 20 9.65 -13.18 5.29
C ASN A 20 10.54 -12.03 5.77
N THR A 21 9.91 -10.95 6.23
CA THR A 21 10.59 -9.75 6.72
C THR A 21 11.44 -9.98 7.97
N ARG A 22 11.24 -11.11 8.66
CA ARG A 22 12.00 -11.51 9.85
C ARG A 22 13.20 -12.41 9.54
N THR A 23 13.47 -12.71 8.27
CA THR A 23 14.60 -13.56 7.88
C THR A 23 15.91 -12.93 8.37
N PRO A 24 16.70 -13.62 9.21
CA PRO A 24 17.96 -13.08 9.70
C PRO A 24 18.93 -12.81 8.55
N PHE A 25 19.65 -11.69 8.61
CA PHE A 25 20.66 -11.37 7.59
C PHE A 25 21.77 -12.42 7.51
N THR A 26 22.02 -13.16 8.60
CA THR A 26 22.94 -14.31 8.61
C THR A 26 22.47 -15.44 7.69
N ASP A 27 21.16 -15.66 7.59
CA ASP A 27 20.61 -16.74 6.78
C ASP A 27 20.51 -16.35 5.31
N ILE A 28 20.17 -15.09 5.03
CA ILE A 28 20.29 -14.48 3.70
C ILE A 28 21.74 -14.58 3.22
N ALA A 29 22.69 -14.16 4.05
CA ALA A 29 24.12 -14.21 3.76
C ALA A 29 24.62 -15.61 3.42
N LYS A 30 24.25 -16.63 4.22
CA LYS A 30 24.58 -18.03 3.95
C LYS A 30 24.04 -18.50 2.60
N LYS A 31 22.78 -18.17 2.28
CA LYS A 31 22.14 -18.63 1.04
C LYS A 31 22.66 -17.90 -0.21
N LEU A 32 23.15 -16.68 -0.07
CA LEU A 32 23.76 -15.91 -1.16
C LEU A 32 25.29 -16.01 -1.22
N ASN A 33 25.91 -16.79 -0.32
CA ASN A 33 27.35 -16.94 -0.18
C ASN A 33 28.11 -15.60 -0.05
N ILE A 34 27.59 -14.70 0.78
CA ILE A 34 28.19 -13.39 1.11
C ILE A 34 28.25 -13.20 2.63
N SER A 35 28.88 -12.10 3.10
CA SER A 35 28.90 -11.79 4.54
C SER A 35 27.58 -11.16 5.00
N ALA A 36 27.20 -11.38 6.26
CA ALA A 36 26.05 -10.71 6.86
C ALA A 36 26.21 -9.17 6.87
N GLY A 37 27.44 -8.67 6.99
CA GLY A 37 27.75 -7.25 6.85
C GLY A 37 27.45 -6.71 5.46
N THR A 38 27.70 -7.51 4.41
CA THR A 38 27.36 -7.16 3.02
C THR A 38 25.86 -7.03 2.83
N VAL A 39 25.07 -7.99 3.35
CA VAL A 39 23.59 -7.92 3.35
C VAL A 39 23.11 -6.66 4.06
N HIS A 40 23.63 -6.39 5.27
CA HIS A 40 23.26 -5.22 6.06
C HIS A 40 23.52 -3.90 5.32
N VAL A 41 24.70 -3.75 4.71
CA VAL A 41 25.05 -2.55 3.94
C VAL A 41 24.14 -2.37 2.72
N ARG A 42 23.80 -3.46 2.01
CA ARG A 42 22.90 -3.40 0.85
C ARG A 42 21.48 -3.01 1.24
N VAL A 43 20.91 -3.63 2.28
CA VAL A 43 19.58 -3.26 2.80
C VAL A 43 19.55 -1.79 3.21
N LYS A 44 20.54 -1.34 3.97
CA LYS A 44 20.65 0.06 4.40
C LYS A 44 20.72 1.03 3.21
N LYS A 45 21.49 0.71 2.17
CA LYS A 45 21.54 1.54 0.95
C LYS A 45 20.19 1.57 0.22
N MET A 46 19.45 0.46 0.18
CA MET A 46 18.11 0.42 -0.41
C MET A 46 17.08 1.22 0.40
N GLU A 47 17.22 1.26 1.73
CA GLU A 47 16.42 2.14 2.61
C GLU A 47 16.77 3.62 2.41
N GLU A 48 18.06 3.96 2.39
CA GLU A 48 18.54 5.33 2.09
C GLU A 48 18.09 5.80 0.70
N ALA A 49 18.03 4.87 -0.27
CA ALA A 49 17.52 5.12 -1.62
C ALA A 49 15.98 5.15 -1.73
N GLN A 50 15.25 4.95 -0.62
CA GLN A 50 13.78 4.91 -0.57
C GLN A 50 13.16 3.82 -1.46
N ILE A 51 13.92 2.77 -1.76
CA ILE A 51 13.41 1.55 -2.41
C ILE A 51 12.71 0.69 -1.36
N ILE A 52 13.31 0.57 -0.17
CA ILE A 52 12.66 0.00 1.02
C ILE A 52 12.10 1.15 1.83
N LEU A 53 10.77 1.24 1.91
CA LEU A 53 10.07 2.25 2.71
C LEU A 53 9.82 1.79 4.15
N GLY A 54 9.90 0.48 4.40
CA GLY A 54 9.68 -0.12 5.71
C GLY A 54 9.31 -1.60 5.61
N SER A 55 9.14 -2.23 6.77
CA SER A 55 8.65 -3.61 6.89
C SER A 55 7.25 -3.59 7.51
N SER A 56 6.32 -4.36 6.93
CA SER A 56 4.96 -4.52 7.45
C SER A 56 4.55 -5.98 7.45
N LEU A 57 3.68 -6.34 8.40
CA LEU A 57 3.07 -7.66 8.43
C LEU A 57 1.83 -7.65 7.54
N THR A 58 1.65 -8.72 6.76
CA THR A 58 0.39 -8.94 6.04
C THR A 58 -0.60 -9.60 7.00
N LEU A 59 -1.72 -8.93 7.26
CA LEU A 59 -2.76 -9.41 8.16
C LEU A 59 -3.95 -9.95 7.36
N ASN A 60 -4.54 -11.04 7.85
CA ASN A 60 -5.83 -11.50 7.35
C ASN A 60 -6.95 -10.68 8.03
N TYR A 61 -7.35 -9.60 7.39
CA TYR A 61 -8.39 -8.70 7.91
C TYR A 61 -9.77 -9.36 7.99
N GLU A 62 -10.09 -10.36 7.15
CA GLU A 62 -11.35 -11.11 7.25
C GLU A 62 -11.44 -11.84 8.58
N LYS A 63 -10.36 -12.50 9.00
CA LYS A 63 -10.26 -13.16 10.32
C LYS A 63 -10.28 -12.18 11.49
N LEU A 64 -9.99 -10.91 11.24
CA LEU A 64 -10.10 -9.82 12.22
C LEU A 64 -11.50 -9.17 12.20
N GLY A 65 -12.43 -9.69 11.41
CA GLY A 65 -13.80 -9.18 11.29
C GLY A 65 -13.94 -7.99 10.33
N TYR A 66 -12.96 -7.70 9.48
CA TYR A 66 -12.96 -6.62 8.49
C TYR A 66 -12.97 -7.15 7.05
N ALA A 67 -13.97 -7.99 6.76
CA ALA A 67 -14.14 -8.63 5.45
C ALA A 67 -14.86 -7.73 4.43
N PHE A 68 -15.66 -6.77 4.88
CA PHE A 68 -16.41 -5.91 3.97
C PHE A 68 -15.47 -4.89 3.32
N ILE A 69 -15.38 -4.90 1.99
CA ILE A 69 -14.59 -3.93 1.22
C ILE A 69 -15.55 -3.12 0.34
N ALA A 70 -15.34 -1.81 0.32
CA ALA A 70 -16.00 -0.94 -0.64
C ALA A 70 -15.03 0.07 -1.22
N TYR A 71 -15.34 0.51 -2.43
CA TYR A 71 -14.64 1.59 -3.11
C TYR A 71 -15.54 2.81 -3.14
N VAL A 72 -14.99 3.95 -2.74
CA VAL A 72 -15.75 5.20 -2.63
C VAL A 72 -15.12 6.24 -3.55
N GLY A 73 -15.83 6.60 -4.61
CA GLY A 73 -15.52 7.76 -5.42
C GLY A 73 -16.06 9.02 -4.75
N ILE A 74 -15.21 10.02 -4.55
CA ILE A 74 -15.51 11.27 -3.87
C ILE A 74 -15.46 12.42 -4.88
N PHE A 75 -16.56 13.17 -4.95
CA PHE A 75 -16.67 14.41 -5.70
C PHE A 75 -16.45 15.59 -4.77
N LEU A 76 -15.56 16.49 -5.17
CA LEU A 76 -15.29 17.71 -4.41
C LEU A 76 -16.07 18.88 -4.98
N LYS A 77 -16.44 19.82 -4.12
CA LYS A 77 -17.05 21.10 -4.53
C LYS A 77 -16.08 21.94 -5.35
N ASN A 78 -14.80 21.93 -4.98
CA ASN A 78 -13.72 22.60 -5.69
C ASN A 78 -12.44 21.77 -5.62
N THR A 79 -11.72 21.63 -6.74
CA THR A 79 -10.45 20.90 -6.81
C THR A 79 -9.37 21.50 -5.92
N SER A 80 -9.45 22.80 -5.61
CA SER A 80 -8.51 23.46 -4.67
C SER A 80 -8.55 22.86 -3.25
N GLN A 81 -9.65 22.21 -2.86
CA GLN A 81 -9.83 21.59 -1.55
C GLN A 81 -9.25 20.17 -1.45
N THR A 82 -8.73 19.61 -2.55
CA THR A 82 -8.26 18.21 -2.59
C THR A 82 -7.28 17.87 -1.47
N LYS A 83 -6.29 18.74 -1.21
CA LYS A 83 -5.29 18.49 -0.17
C LYS A 83 -5.92 18.43 1.23
N PHE A 84 -6.78 19.40 1.54
CA PHE A 84 -7.49 19.47 2.82
C PHE A 84 -8.38 18.23 3.04
N VAL A 85 -9.12 17.83 2.01
CA VAL A 85 -9.99 16.65 2.09
C VAL A 85 -9.16 15.39 2.28
N LEU A 86 -8.03 15.23 1.60
CA LEU A 86 -7.14 14.09 1.81
C LEU A 86 -6.56 14.02 3.22
N GLU A 87 -6.21 15.15 3.82
CA GLU A 87 -5.78 15.21 5.23
C GLU A 87 -6.88 14.69 6.16
N ARG A 88 -8.15 15.09 5.95
CA ARG A 88 -9.30 14.58 6.72
C ARG A 88 -9.60 13.11 6.46
N ILE A 89 -9.46 12.65 5.22
CA ILE A 89 -9.61 11.24 4.87
C ILE A 89 -8.57 10.39 5.61
N ASN A 90 -7.33 10.88 5.74
CA ASN A 90 -6.27 10.17 6.44
C ASN A 90 -6.54 10.00 7.94
N ASP A 91 -7.40 10.84 8.52
CA ASP A 91 -7.85 10.71 9.91
C ASP A 91 -8.90 9.59 10.11
N ILE A 92 -9.43 9.02 9.01
CA ILE A 92 -10.40 7.92 9.02
C ILE A 92 -9.65 6.59 8.83
N PRO A 93 -9.40 5.79 9.89
CA PRO A 93 -8.52 4.61 9.80
C PRO A 93 -9.02 3.51 8.87
N PHE A 94 -10.33 3.51 8.61
CA PHE A 94 -10.99 2.53 7.76
C PHE A 94 -10.78 2.81 6.27
N VAL A 95 -10.29 3.99 5.91
CA VAL A 95 -9.84 4.30 4.54
C VAL A 95 -8.40 3.81 4.38
N THR A 96 -8.26 2.67 3.71
CA THR A 96 -6.97 1.98 3.58
C THR A 96 -6.14 2.44 2.39
N VAL A 97 -6.78 3.05 1.39
CA VAL A 97 -6.14 3.60 0.20
C VAL A 97 -6.95 4.81 -0.26
N ALA A 98 -6.27 5.87 -0.71
CA ALA A 98 -6.88 7.01 -1.38
C ALA A 98 -6.00 7.43 -2.56
N HIS A 99 -6.64 7.74 -3.68
CA HIS A 99 -5.98 8.22 -4.90
C HIS A 99 -6.65 9.49 -5.39
N VAL A 100 -5.87 10.47 -5.84
CA VAL A 100 -6.39 11.56 -6.67
C VAL A 100 -6.50 11.05 -8.10
N THR A 101 -7.65 11.25 -8.74
CA THR A 101 -7.93 10.69 -10.07
C THR A 101 -8.34 11.78 -11.05
N THR A 102 -7.99 11.59 -12.33
CA THR A 102 -8.44 12.43 -13.45
C THR A 102 -9.82 12.05 -13.98
N GLY A 103 -10.36 10.91 -13.54
CA GLY A 103 -11.63 10.36 -14.00
C GLY A 103 -12.86 11.08 -13.44
N LYS A 104 -13.98 10.36 -13.37
CA LYS A 104 -15.28 10.88 -12.92
C LYS A 104 -15.22 11.50 -11.51
N PHE A 105 -14.42 10.91 -10.63
CA PHE A 105 -14.25 11.32 -9.24
C PHE A 105 -12.95 12.10 -9.06
N ASN A 106 -12.89 13.01 -8.09
CA ASN A 106 -11.66 13.71 -7.75
C ASN A 106 -10.74 12.83 -6.89
N VAL A 107 -11.33 12.10 -5.95
CA VAL A 107 -10.62 11.15 -5.08
C VAL A 107 -11.31 9.79 -5.16
N PHE A 108 -10.53 8.72 -5.19
CA PHE A 108 -11.01 7.34 -5.19
C PHE A 108 -10.38 6.56 -4.04
N CYS A 109 -11.23 6.08 -3.14
CA CYS A 109 -10.83 5.45 -1.89
C CYS A 109 -11.18 3.97 -1.87
N LYS A 110 -10.39 3.18 -1.12
CA LYS A 110 -10.74 1.83 -0.70
C LYS A 110 -10.94 1.81 0.80
N ILE A 111 -12.11 1.39 1.24
CA ILE A 111 -12.43 1.21 2.67
C ILE A 111 -12.50 -0.26 3.04
N ARG A 112 -12.20 -0.56 4.31
CA ARG A 112 -12.46 -1.86 4.95
C ARG A 112 -13.37 -1.64 6.16
N ALA A 113 -14.46 -2.41 6.22
CA ALA A 113 -15.47 -2.33 7.26
C ALA A 113 -15.79 -3.74 7.81
N ARG A 114 -16.61 -3.78 8.86
CA ARG A 114 -17.01 -5.04 9.50
C ARG A 114 -18.19 -5.67 8.79
N ASP A 115 -19.16 -4.83 8.47
CA ASP A 115 -20.41 -5.16 7.80
C ASP A 115 -20.92 -3.91 7.06
N THR A 116 -22.11 -4.02 6.47
CA THR A 116 -22.76 -2.92 5.75
C THR A 116 -23.09 -1.73 6.64
N GLN A 117 -23.40 -1.95 7.92
CA GLN A 117 -23.75 -0.87 8.85
C GLN A 117 -22.50 -0.05 9.19
N HIS A 118 -21.40 -0.71 9.50
CA HIS A 118 -20.12 -0.05 9.71
C HIS A 118 -19.63 0.66 8.44
N ALA A 119 -19.83 0.06 7.26
CA ALA A 119 -19.48 0.72 5.99
C ALA A 119 -20.28 2.01 5.77
N LYS A 120 -21.58 2.00 6.08
CA LYS A 120 -22.42 3.19 6.02
C LYS A 120 -21.89 4.31 6.92
N GLU A 121 -21.47 3.99 8.14
CA GLU A 121 -20.89 4.96 9.08
C GLU A 121 -19.61 5.60 8.52
N ILE A 122 -18.73 4.80 7.91
CA ILE A 122 -17.50 5.28 7.27
C ILE A 122 -17.83 6.19 6.06
N ILE A 123 -18.81 5.81 5.25
CA ILE A 123 -19.22 6.61 4.08
C ILE A 123 -19.81 7.96 4.52
N PHE A 124 -20.61 7.97 5.59
CA PHE A 124 -21.14 9.23 6.14
C PHE A 124 -20.03 10.11 6.71
N GLN A 125 -19.01 9.53 7.37
CA GLN A 125 -17.82 10.29 7.77
C GLN A 125 -17.11 10.93 6.58
N LEU A 126 -17.07 10.26 5.43
CA LEU A 126 -16.50 10.82 4.19
C LEU A 126 -17.38 11.92 3.61
N ASP A 127 -18.71 11.73 3.57
CA ASP A 127 -19.67 12.72 3.07
C ASP A 127 -19.68 14.01 3.91
N ASP A 128 -19.47 13.90 5.22
CA ASP A 128 -19.47 15.03 6.16
C ASP A 128 -18.18 15.88 6.09
N ILE A 129 -17.15 15.44 5.38
CA ILE A 129 -15.92 16.21 5.21
C ILE A 129 -16.22 17.50 4.43
N GLU A 130 -15.85 18.64 5.01
CA GLU A 130 -15.97 19.93 4.33
C GLU A 130 -15.24 19.91 2.98
N GLY A 131 -15.97 20.25 1.91
CA GLY A 131 -15.48 20.24 0.55
C GLY A 131 -15.88 19.00 -0.24
N VAL A 132 -16.38 17.95 0.41
CA VAL A 132 -17.08 16.86 -0.27
C VAL A 132 -18.46 17.34 -0.70
N TYR A 133 -18.77 17.09 -1.97
CA TYR A 133 -20.06 17.39 -2.59
C TYR A 133 -20.96 16.16 -2.60
N ARG A 134 -20.37 14.99 -2.90
CA ARG A 134 -21.08 13.73 -3.08
C ARG A 134 -20.09 12.58 -3.02
N THR A 135 -20.56 11.42 -2.59
CA THR A 135 -19.87 10.13 -2.81
C THR A 135 -20.65 9.19 -3.73
N GLU A 136 -19.93 8.24 -4.33
CA GLU A 136 -20.48 7.12 -5.09
C GLU A 136 -19.73 5.86 -4.63
N THR A 137 -20.46 4.86 -4.15
CA THR A 137 -19.86 3.67 -3.53
C THR A 137 -20.12 2.43 -4.36
N MET A 138 -19.08 1.60 -4.53
CA MET A 138 -19.14 0.26 -5.13
C MET A 138 -18.68 -0.77 -4.11
N ILE A 139 -19.52 -1.77 -3.83
CA ILE A 139 -19.17 -2.87 -2.93
C ILE A 139 -18.29 -3.87 -3.68
N SER A 140 -17.18 -4.28 -3.06
CA SER A 140 -16.36 -5.38 -3.55
C SER A 140 -17.02 -6.69 -3.13
N LEU A 141 -17.42 -7.49 -4.12
CA LEU A 141 -17.94 -8.83 -3.88
C LEU A 141 -16.82 -9.82 -3.55
N GLU A 142 -15.66 -9.62 -4.17
CA GLU A 142 -14.48 -10.46 -4.01
C GLU A 142 -13.22 -9.63 -4.30
N GLU A 143 -12.16 -9.87 -3.52
CA GLU A 143 -10.79 -9.43 -3.83
C GLU A 143 -10.03 -10.61 -4.45
N SER A 144 -10.25 -10.87 -5.75
CA SER A 144 -9.66 -12.05 -6.41
C SER A 144 -8.14 -11.98 -6.55
N LEU A 145 -7.55 -10.78 -6.54
CA LEU A 145 -6.11 -10.56 -6.73
C LEU A 145 -5.60 -9.41 -5.86
N ASN A 146 -4.57 -9.67 -5.06
CA ASN A 146 -3.85 -8.66 -4.27
C ASN A 146 -2.37 -9.05 -4.10
N ASP A 147 -1.65 -9.15 -5.22
CA ASP A 147 -0.28 -9.67 -5.27
C ASP A 147 0.73 -8.62 -5.75
N LYS A 148 1.39 -7.98 -4.79
CA LYS A 148 2.50 -7.04 -5.04
C LYS A 148 3.82 -7.76 -5.35
N LYS A 149 3.97 -9.03 -4.93
CA LYS A 149 5.20 -9.81 -5.16
C LYS A 149 5.39 -10.07 -6.65
N ARG A 150 4.32 -10.43 -7.36
CA ARG A 150 4.34 -10.66 -8.82
C ARG A 150 4.85 -9.44 -9.60
N LEU A 151 4.42 -8.23 -9.23
CA LEU A 151 4.89 -7.00 -9.87
C LEU A 151 6.39 -6.80 -9.68
N MET A 152 6.90 -7.04 -8.47
CA MET A 152 8.32 -6.89 -8.18
C MET A 152 9.16 -7.78 -9.09
N HIS A 153 8.83 -9.08 -9.18
CA HIS A 153 9.54 -10.01 -10.06
C HIS A 153 9.53 -9.56 -11.53
N SER A 154 8.43 -8.98 -12.01
CA SER A 154 8.36 -8.42 -13.37
C SER A 154 9.26 -7.21 -13.57
N ILE A 155 9.34 -6.30 -12.59
CA ILE A 155 10.24 -5.13 -12.65
C ILE A 155 11.69 -5.59 -12.78
N PHE A 156 12.11 -6.56 -11.98
CA PHE A 156 13.49 -7.06 -12.03
C PHE A 156 13.84 -7.73 -13.36
N LYS A 157 12.94 -8.56 -13.92
CA LYS A 157 13.14 -9.14 -15.26
C LYS A 157 13.30 -8.09 -16.36
N SER A 158 12.75 -6.88 -16.20
CA SER A 158 12.89 -5.78 -17.17
C SER A 158 14.16 -4.95 -17.01
N LEU A 159 14.91 -5.14 -15.93
CA LEU A 159 16.16 -4.42 -15.64
C LEU A 159 17.42 -5.17 -16.11
N GLN A 160 17.28 -6.43 -16.52
CA GLN A 160 18.30 -7.28 -17.15
C GLN A 160 18.37 -7.03 -18.66
#